data_AF-A0A535C7X6-F1
#
_entry.id   AF-A0A535C7X6-F1
#
_cell.length_a   1.000
_cell.length_b   1.000
_cell.length_c   1.000
_cell.angle_alpha   90.00
_cell.angle_beta   90.00
_cell.angle_gamma   90.00
#
_symmetry.space_group_name_H-M   'P 1'
#
loop_
_entity.id
_entity.type
_entity.pdbx_description
1 polymer ?
#
loop_
_entity_poly.entity_id
_entity_poly.type
_entity_poly.pdbx_seq_one_letter_code
_entity_poly.pdbx_strand_id
1 'polypeptide(L)'
;MLTSLAVSPVSAMTFTVTTTADSGSGSLRQAILDANASLGTDTIAFNIPGPGAHTIQPITSLPTVMEPVVIDGTTQPGASCLSTLLIELDG
;
A
#
# COMPACT_ATOMS: atom_id res chain seq x y z
N MET A 1 21.54 -18.72 33.32
CA MET A 1 21.65 -17.93 32.08
C MET A 1 20.28 -17.86 31.44
N LEU A 2 19.46 -16.87 31.80
CA LEU A 2 18.20 -16.58 31.12
C LEU A 2 18.54 -15.65 29.95
N THR A 3 18.54 -16.16 28.72
CA THR A 3 18.67 -15.32 27.53
C THR A 3 17.36 -14.57 27.33
N SER A 4 17.31 -13.29 27.70
CA SER A 4 16.20 -12.40 27.39
C SER A 4 16.14 -12.19 25.87
N LEU A 5 15.09 -12.67 25.21
CA LEU A 5 14.78 -12.25 23.83
C LEU A 5 14.19 -10.84 23.91
N ALA A 6 14.95 -9.84 23.47
CA ALA A 6 14.36 -8.56 23.10
C ALA A 6 13.57 -8.77 21.80
N VAL A 7 12.24 -8.67 21.86
CA VAL A 7 11.44 -8.45 20.65
C VAL A 7 11.76 -7.04 20.18
N SER A 8 12.43 -6.91 19.02
CA SER A 8 12.54 -5.62 18.34
C SER A 8 11.12 -5.14 18.02
N PRO A 9 10.74 -3.89 18.36
CA PRO A 9 9.46 -3.36 17.95
C PRO A 9 9.42 -3.37 16.43
N VAL A 10 8.46 -4.11 15.87
CA VAL A 10 8.13 -4.09 14.46
C VAL A 10 7.53 -2.71 14.17
N SER A 11 8.18 -1.92 13.31
CA SER A 11 7.76 -0.55 13.01
C SER A 11 6.95 -0.56 11.71
N ALA A 12 5.62 -0.48 11.82
CA ALA A 12 4.78 -0.27 10.65
C ALA A 12 5.09 1.09 10.00
N MET A 13 5.50 1.07 8.74
CA MET A 13 5.80 2.25 7.94
C MET A 13 4.66 2.56 6.96
N THR A 14 4.62 3.80 6.46
CA THR A 14 3.70 4.21 5.39
C THR A 14 4.50 4.71 4.18
N PHE A 15 4.32 4.05 3.04
CA PHE A 15 4.91 4.42 1.76
C PHE A 15 3.84 5.03 0.85
N THR A 16 4.01 6.27 0.43
CA THR A 16 2.97 6.99 -0.32
C THR A 16 3.26 6.99 -1.82
N VAL A 17 2.31 6.50 -2.60
CA VAL A 17 2.29 6.60 -4.07
C VAL A 17 1.76 7.97 -4.46
N THR A 18 2.54 8.73 -5.24
CA THR A 18 2.21 10.11 -5.66
C THR A 18 2.19 10.30 -7.17
N THR A 19 2.48 9.25 -7.95
CA THR A 19 2.50 9.31 -9.42
C THR A 19 1.98 8.01 -10.04
N THR A 20 1.45 8.11 -11.27
CA THR A 20 1.04 6.97 -12.09
C THR A 20 2.17 6.38 -12.93
N ALA A 21 3.40 6.89 -12.80
CA ALA A 21 4.57 6.36 -13.49
C ALA A 21 4.83 4.88 -13.12
N ASP A 22 5.28 4.08 -14.09
CA ASP A 22 5.60 2.65 -13.90
C ASP A 22 6.75 2.41 -12.89
N SER A 23 7.68 3.36 -12.78
CA SER A 23 8.85 3.26 -11.92
C SER A 23 9.36 4.64 -11.48
N GLY A 24 10.33 4.63 -10.55
CA GLY A 24 10.92 5.85 -9.98
C GLY A 24 10.23 6.30 -8.70
N SER A 25 10.74 7.38 -8.12
CA SER A 25 10.25 7.94 -6.84
C SER A 25 8.75 8.23 -6.89
N GLY A 26 8.03 7.80 -5.84
CA GLY A 26 6.58 7.97 -5.72
C GLY A 26 5.73 6.99 -6.53
N SER A 27 6.32 6.05 -7.28
CA SER A 27 5.57 5.01 -8.00
C SER A 27 5.14 3.86 -7.08
N LEU A 28 4.10 3.13 -7.48
CA LEU A 28 3.69 1.89 -6.79
C LEU A 28 4.82 0.86 -6.75
N ARG A 29 5.62 0.76 -7.82
CA ARG A 29 6.78 -0.13 -7.87
C ARG A 29 7.80 0.22 -6.79
N GLN A 30 8.12 1.50 -6.62
CA GLN A 30 9.05 1.94 -5.57
C GLN A 30 8.46 1.68 -4.18
N ALA A 31 7.18 1.96 -3.96
CA ALA A 31 6.52 1.70 -2.67
C ALA A 31 6.55 0.21 -2.26
N ILE A 32 6.39 -0.71 -3.22
CA ILE A 32 6.51 -2.16 -2.95
C ILE A 32 7.96 -2.54 -2.60
N LEU A 33 8.96 -1.96 -3.29
CA LEU A 33 10.37 -2.21 -2.98
C LEU A 33 10.72 -1.70 -1.57
N ASP A 34 10.22 -0.53 -1.21
CA ASP A 34 10.47 0.06 0.11
C ASP A 34 9.78 -0.76 1.22
N ALA A 35 8.54 -1.22 1.00
CA ALA A 35 7.83 -2.11 1.91
C ALA A 35 8.54 -3.47 2.08
N ASN A 36 9.05 -4.07 0.99
CA ASN A 36 9.84 -5.30 1.07
C ASN A 36 11.17 -5.13 1.83
N ALA A 37 11.68 -3.89 1.93
CA ALA A 37 12.91 -3.55 2.66
C ALA A 37 12.64 -3.12 4.12
N SER A 38 11.37 -3.06 4.52
CA SER A 38 10.91 -2.65 5.84
C SER A 38 10.44 -3.86 6.65
N LEU A 39 10.52 -3.75 7.97
CA LEU A 39 10.09 -4.82 8.88
C LEU A 39 8.75 -4.46 9.48
N GLY A 40 7.74 -5.26 9.15
CA GLY A 40 6.41 -5.17 9.75
C GLY A 40 5.28 -5.15 8.77
N THR A 41 4.08 -4.95 9.31
CA THR A 41 2.90 -4.73 8.48
C THR A 41 2.85 -3.28 8.05
N ASP A 42 3.42 -3.02 6.88
CA ASP A 42 3.46 -1.68 6.30
C ASP A 42 2.17 -1.31 5.58
N THR A 43 1.99 -0.03 5.31
CA THR A 43 0.89 0.49 4.49
C THR A 43 1.44 1.19 3.26
N ILE A 44 0.95 0.82 2.09
CA ILE A 44 1.10 1.58 0.85
C ILE A 44 -0.16 2.45 0.72
N ALA A 45 0.02 3.77 0.87
CA ALA A 45 -1.02 4.78 0.72
C ALA A 45 -0.92 5.48 -0.63
N PHE A 46 -1.96 6.23 -1.01
CA PHE A 46 -2.08 6.93 -2.28
C PHE A 46 -2.39 8.40 -2.05
N ASN A 47 -1.67 9.27 -2.75
CA ASN A 47 -1.90 10.72 -2.80
C ASN A 47 -1.43 11.26 -4.16
N ILE A 48 -1.98 10.69 -5.24
CA ILE A 48 -1.67 11.10 -6.61
C ILE A 48 -2.41 12.43 -6.88
N PRO A 49 -1.72 13.51 -7.30
CA PRO A 49 -2.37 14.76 -7.61
C PRO A 49 -3.26 14.67 -8.85
N GLY A 50 -4.37 15.41 -8.82
CA GLY A 50 -5.30 15.55 -9.93
C GLY A 50 -6.70 15.02 -9.59
N PRO A 51 -7.73 15.45 -10.32
CA PRO A 51 -9.08 14.95 -10.14
C PRO A 51 -9.28 13.62 -10.87
N GLY A 52 -10.30 12.86 -10.45
CA GLY A 52 -10.76 11.66 -11.14
C GLY A 52 -9.96 10.39 -10.84
N ALA A 53 -10.19 9.36 -11.64
CA ALA A 53 -9.53 8.07 -11.47
C ALA A 53 -8.08 8.12 -11.97
N HIS A 54 -7.15 7.59 -11.17
CA HIS A 54 -5.76 7.42 -11.55
C HIS A 54 -5.48 5.97 -11.95
N THR A 55 -5.06 5.75 -13.19
CA THR A 55 -4.69 4.42 -13.69
C THR A 55 -3.18 4.27 -13.67
N ILE A 56 -2.67 3.29 -12.91
CA ILE A 56 -1.28 2.86 -12.95
C ILE A 56 -1.18 1.66 -13.88
N GLN A 57 -0.32 1.72 -14.89
CA GLN A 57 -0.20 0.68 -15.91
C GLN A 57 1.24 0.14 -15.91
N PRO A 58 1.55 -0.89 -15.08
CA PRO A 58 2.88 -1.48 -15.05
C PRO A 58 3.28 -2.05 -16.42
N ILE A 59 4.50 -1.76 -16.87
CA ILE A 59 5.03 -2.25 -18.16
C ILE A 59 5.49 -3.71 -18.02
N THR A 60 5.98 -4.06 -16.83
CA THR A 60 6.36 -5.41 -16.42
C THR A 60 5.70 -5.74 -15.10
N SER A 61 5.68 -7.04 -14.73
CA SER A 61 5.19 -7.48 -13.43
C SER A 61 5.75 -6.62 -12.29
N LEU A 62 4.88 -6.24 -11.36
CA LEU A 62 5.31 -5.59 -10.12
C LEU A 62 6.17 -6.55 -9.30
N PRO A 63 7.08 -6.05 -8.44
CA PRO A 63 7.83 -6.89 -7.53
C PRO A 63 6.87 -7.70 -6.66
N THR A 64 7.23 -8.95 -6.35
CA THR A 64 6.46 -9.77 -5.42
C THR A 64 6.49 -9.12 -4.03
N VAL A 65 5.35 -9.10 -3.35
CA VAL A 65 5.25 -8.71 -1.95
C VAL A 65 5.86 -9.81 -1.08
N MET A 66 6.89 -9.48 -0.30
CA MET A 66 7.68 -10.45 0.48
C MET A 66 7.27 -10.52 1.96
N GLU A 67 6.61 -9.48 2.47
CA GLU A 67 6.16 -9.34 3.84
C GLU A 67 4.70 -8.83 3.87
N PRO A 68 3.97 -8.95 4.99
CA PRO A 68 2.61 -8.41 5.08
C PRO A 68 2.57 -6.91 4.75
N VAL A 69 1.75 -6.53 3.77
CA VAL A 69 1.54 -5.12 3.41
C VAL A 69 0.06 -4.85 3.19
N VAL A 70 -0.41 -3.72 3.71
CA VAL A 70 -1.73 -3.17 3.40
C VAL A 70 -1.58 -2.23 2.21
N ILE A 71 -2.32 -2.47 1.13
CA ILE A 71 -2.39 -1.53 0.00
C ILE A 71 -3.73 -0.81 0.10
N ASP A 72 -3.71 0.42 0.63
CA ASP A 72 -4.93 1.14 0.99
C ASP A 72 -5.26 2.24 -0.04
N GLY A 73 -6.02 1.87 -1.06
CA GLY A 73 -6.52 2.80 -2.09
C GLY A 73 -7.50 3.87 -1.56
N THR A 74 -8.04 3.71 -0.35
CA THR A 74 -9.00 4.68 0.23
C THR A 74 -8.30 5.95 0.73
N THR A 75 -6.99 5.91 0.90
CA THR A 75 -6.17 7.06 1.27
C THR A 75 -6.06 8.11 0.14
N GLN A 76 -6.35 7.74 -1.11
CA GLN A 76 -6.37 8.67 -2.24
C GLN A 76 -7.41 9.77 -1.99
N PRO A 77 -7.04 11.07 -2.00
CA PRO A 77 -8.02 12.14 -1.88
C PRO A 77 -9.10 12.04 -2.95
N GLY A 78 -10.36 12.13 -2.53
CA GLY A 78 -11.51 11.96 -3.41
C GLY A 78 -11.93 10.50 -3.66
N ALA A 79 -11.21 9.52 -3.10
CA ALA A 79 -11.70 8.16 -3.03
C ALA A 79 -13.00 8.13 -2.23
N SER A 80 -14.04 7.56 -2.83
CA SER A 80 -15.26 7.20 -2.13
C SER A 80 -15.48 5.72 -2.32
N CYS A 81 -15.58 4.97 -1.23
CA CYS A 81 -16.08 3.58 -1.27
C CYS A 81 -17.60 3.54 -1.51
N LEU A 82 -18.21 4.66 -1.92
CA LEU A 82 -19.65 4.82 -2.06
C LEU A 82 -20.12 4.29 -3.42
N SER A 83 -19.91 3.00 -3.66
CA SER A 83 -20.95 2.19 -4.28
C SER A 83 -21.60 1.41 -3.14
N THR A 84 -22.73 1.93 -2.66
CA THR A 84 -23.67 1.35 -1.68
C THR A 84 -23.44 -0.13 -1.38
N LEU A 85 -23.27 -0.50 -0.11
CA LEU A 85 -23.35 -1.91 0.33
C LEU A 85 -24.72 -2.49 -0.11
N LEU A 86 -24.72 -3.32 -1.14
CA LEU A 86 -25.89 -4.02 -1.71
C LEU A 86 -26.22 -5.34 -0.99
N ILE A 87 -25.55 -5.64 0.12
CA ILE A 87 -25.70 -6.96 0.77
C ILE A 87 -26.98 -6.98 1.60
N GLU A 88 -28.02 -7.56 1.01
CA GLU A 88 -29.19 -8.10 1.69
C GLU A 88 -28.87 -9.54 2.12
N LEU A 89 -29.14 -9.88 3.39
CA LEU A 89 -29.18 -11.26 3.87
C LEU A 89 -30.66 -11.63 4.03
N ASP A 90 -31.22 -12.35 3.07
CA ASP A 90 -32.43 -13.12 3.24
C ASP A 90 -32.05 -14.56 3.65
N GLY A 91 -32.77 -15.08 4.66
CA GLY A 91 -32.45 -16.35 5.33
C GLY A 91 -32.70 -17.59 4.49
#